data_AF-A0A2D8WXI4-F1
#
_entry.id   AF-A0A2D8WXI4-F1
#
_cell.length_a   1.000
_cell.length_b   1.000
_cell.length_c   1.000
_cell.angle_alpha   90.00
_cell.angle_beta   90.00
_cell.angle_gamma   90.00
#
_symmetry.space_group_name_H-M   'P 1'
#
loop_
_entity.id
_entity.type
_entity.pdbx_description
1 polymer ?
#
loop_
_entity_poly.entity_id
_entity_poly.type
_entity_poly.pdbx_seq_one_letter_code
_entity_poly.pdbx_strand_id
1 'polypeptide(L)'
;MAAIRFSRMRGLGRVQWIAAAAALSAVAIYLLVLRQLDHRAAAYLEGLRETDPTTYLTDLREVRGYDAFLTEYARLEGFDEFRPQPPGFLIGRWTMRDDMLRLTRGQAPKSCTDPATFEYGLFISARAEIVSLPVAYRLSGSTVEMRMAGDRTLPIRLIAYGARLDHLEFTPPGETRPVHAYLCGR
;
A
#
# COMPACT_ATOMS: atom_id res chain seq x y z
N MET A 1 -59.60 6.90 0.44
CA MET A 1 -58.69 6.29 -0.57
C MET A 1 -58.18 7.41 -1.46
N ALA A 2 -56.90 7.80 -1.29
CA ALA A 2 -56.30 8.91 -2.03
C ALA A 2 -55.79 8.42 -3.39
N ALA A 3 -56.38 8.93 -4.47
CA ALA A 3 -55.95 8.63 -5.83
C ALA A 3 -54.64 9.39 -6.12
N ILE A 4 -53.53 8.65 -6.20
CA ILE A 4 -52.25 9.17 -6.66
C ILE A 4 -52.40 9.44 -8.17
N ARG A 5 -52.66 10.71 -8.52
CA ARG A 5 -52.58 11.20 -9.90
C ARG A 5 -51.11 11.21 -10.30
N PHE A 6 -50.67 10.20 -11.05
CA PHE A 6 -49.45 10.32 -11.85
C PHE A 6 -49.64 11.49 -12.81
N SER A 7 -48.93 12.58 -12.56
CA SER A 7 -48.88 13.68 -13.52
C SER A 7 -48.30 13.12 -14.82
N ARG A 8 -49.01 13.36 -15.93
CA ARG A 8 -48.54 13.03 -17.28
C ARG A 8 -47.11 13.53 -17.40
N MET A 9 -46.15 12.62 -17.55
CA MET A 9 -44.84 12.95 -18.09
C MET A 9 -45.12 13.67 -19.42
N ARG A 10 -44.91 14.99 -19.47
CA ARG A 10 -44.90 15.75 -20.73
C ARG A 10 -43.92 15.00 -21.62
N GLY A 11 -44.43 14.41 -22.71
CA GLY A 11 -43.60 13.67 -23.65
C GLY A 11 -42.42 14.56 -24.04
N LEU A 12 -41.22 14.01 -23.90
CA LEU A 12 -39.99 14.70 -24.29
C LEU A 12 -40.19 15.25 -25.71
N GLY A 13 -40.04 16.57 -25.88
CA GLY A 13 -40.09 17.17 -27.21
C GLY A 13 -38.99 16.55 -28.08
N ARG A 14 -39.17 16.52 -29.41
CA ARG A 14 -38.16 15.95 -30.34
C ARG A 14 -36.73 16.44 -30.04
N VAL A 15 -36.57 17.71 -29.68
CA VAL A 15 -35.29 18.31 -29.30
C VAL A 15 -34.69 17.68 -28.03
N GLN A 16 -35.52 17.39 -27.02
CA GLN A 16 -35.07 16.75 -25.79
C GLN A 16 -34.69 15.27 -26.02
N TRP A 17 -35.39 14.57 -26.93
CA TRP A 17 -35.00 13.22 -27.35
C TRP A 17 -33.67 13.21 -28.10
N ILE A 18 -33.46 14.15 -29.02
CA ILE A 18 -32.18 14.29 -29.75
C ILE A 18 -31.05 14.61 -28.77
N ALA A 19 -31.27 15.54 -27.83
CA ALA A 19 -30.29 15.87 -26.81
C ALA A 19 -29.97 14.67 -25.89
N ALA A 20 -30.98 13.91 -25.47
CA ALA A 20 -30.79 12.71 -24.67
C ALA A 20 -30.03 11.60 -25.43
N ALA A 21 -30.35 11.39 -26.71
CA ALA A 21 -29.66 10.44 -27.57
C ALA A 21 -28.19 10.84 -27.82
N ALA A 22 -27.94 12.14 -28.03
CA ALA A 22 -26.59 12.67 -28.17
C ALA A 22 -25.78 12.54 -26.87
N ALA A 23 -26.37 12.83 -25.72
CA ALA A 23 -25.74 12.66 -24.41
C ALA A 23 -25.41 11.17 -24.14
N LEU A 24 -26.35 10.26 -24.39
CA LEU A 24 -26.11 8.82 -24.25
C LEU A 24 -25.00 8.33 -25.18
N SER A 25 -24.99 8.80 -26.43
CA SER A 25 -23.93 8.48 -27.39
C SER A 25 -22.56 9.00 -26.91
N ALA A 26 -22.50 10.21 -26.38
CA ALA A 26 -21.27 10.77 -25.83
C ALA A 26 -20.77 9.98 -24.61
N VAL A 27 -21.67 9.57 -23.71
CA VAL A 27 -21.34 8.69 -22.58
C VAL A 27 -20.82 7.34 -23.07
N ALA A 28 -21.47 6.73 -24.06
CA ALA A 28 -21.03 5.46 -24.63
C ALA A 28 -19.64 5.56 -25.27
N ILE A 29 -19.37 6.62 -26.03
CA ILE A 29 -18.05 6.89 -26.63
C ILE A 29 -17.00 7.09 -25.53
N TYR A 30 -17.31 7.88 -24.50
CA TYR A 30 -16.41 8.12 -23.37
C TYR A 30 -16.03 6.82 -22.65
N LEU A 31 -17.02 5.96 -22.35
CA LEU A 31 -16.78 4.66 -21.73
C LEU A 31 -15.97 3.70 -22.62
N LEU A 32 -16.19 3.74 -23.95
CA LEU A 32 -15.39 2.97 -24.90
C LEU A 32 -13.92 3.40 -24.88
N VAL A 33 -13.68 4.71 -24.90
CA VAL A 33 -12.33 5.28 -24.83
C VAL A 33 -11.65 4.91 -23.50
N LEU A 34 -12.36 5.06 -22.37
CA LEU A 34 -11.85 4.64 -21.06
C LEU A 34 -11.43 3.18 -21.06
N ARG A 35 -12.28 2.28 -21.55
CA ARG A 35 -11.97 0.85 -21.60
C ARG A 35 -10.74 0.56 -22.47
N GLN A 36 -10.56 1.30 -23.57
CA GLN A 36 -9.39 1.14 -24.43
C GLN A 36 -8.10 1.65 -23.76
N LEU A 37 -8.18 2.74 -23.00
CA LEU A 37 -7.06 3.24 -22.19
C LEU A 37 -6.69 2.24 -21.09
N ASP A 38 -7.67 1.68 -20.38
CA ASP A 38 -7.46 0.66 -19.36
C ASP A 38 -6.78 -0.59 -19.94
N HIS A 39 -7.19 -1.02 -21.13
CA HIS A 39 -6.58 -2.18 -21.79
C HIS A 39 -5.13 -1.92 -22.19
N ARG A 40 -4.82 -0.71 -22.70
CA ARG A 40 -3.45 -0.32 -23.01
C ARG A 40 -2.57 -0.23 -21.77
N ALA A 41 -3.10 0.32 -20.67
CA ALA A 41 -2.39 0.39 -19.40
C ALA A 41 -2.09 -1.01 -18.85
N ALA A 42 -3.05 -1.93 -18.92
CA ALA A 42 -2.85 -3.32 -18.52
C ALA A 42 -1.78 -4.03 -19.37
N ALA A 43 -1.83 -3.87 -20.70
CA ALA A 43 -0.84 -4.44 -21.60
C ALA A 43 0.57 -3.86 -21.37
N TYR A 44 0.66 -2.55 -21.10
CA TYR A 44 1.91 -1.89 -20.75
C TYR A 44 2.52 -2.45 -19.46
N LEU A 45 1.70 -2.59 -18.40
CA LEU A 45 2.15 -3.15 -17.12
C LEU A 45 2.61 -4.60 -17.26
N GLU A 46 1.91 -5.44 -18.03
CA GLU A 46 2.36 -6.82 -18.26
C GLU A 46 3.69 -6.86 -19.03
N GLY A 47 3.85 -6.01 -20.05
CA GLY A 47 5.12 -5.90 -20.78
C GLY A 47 6.28 -5.44 -19.88
N LEU A 48 6.03 -4.49 -18.96
CA LEU A 48 7.04 -4.05 -17.98
C LEU A 48 7.41 -5.17 -17.02
N ARG A 49 6.45 -5.98 -16.58
CA ARG A 49 6.71 -7.05 -15.62
C ARG A 49 7.83 -8.00 -16.07
N GLU A 50 7.92 -8.27 -17.36
CA GLU A 50 8.95 -9.15 -17.94
C GLU A 50 10.26 -8.40 -18.28
N THR A 51 10.15 -7.14 -18.71
CA THR A 51 11.30 -6.39 -19.26
C THR A 51 12.03 -5.54 -18.22
N ASP A 52 11.28 -4.91 -17.30
CA ASP A 52 11.78 -4.09 -16.20
C ASP A 52 10.85 -4.21 -14.97
N PRO A 53 11.06 -5.25 -14.15
CA PRO A 53 10.27 -5.49 -12.94
C PRO A 53 10.31 -4.33 -11.93
N THR A 54 11.37 -3.52 -11.92
CA THR A 54 11.53 -2.41 -10.98
C THR A 54 10.60 -1.27 -11.35
N THR A 55 10.56 -0.91 -12.62
CA THR A 55 9.61 0.09 -13.15
C THR A 55 8.18 -0.41 -13.02
N TYR A 56 7.92 -1.69 -13.32
CA TYR A 56 6.61 -2.32 -13.12
C TYR A 56 6.10 -2.15 -11.69
N LEU A 57 6.90 -2.48 -10.67
CA LEU A 57 6.49 -2.36 -9.27
C LEU A 57 6.25 -0.91 -8.84
N THR A 58 7.03 0.03 -9.39
CA THR A 58 6.84 1.46 -9.14
C THR A 58 5.51 1.93 -9.71
N ASP A 59 5.22 1.61 -10.96
CA ASP A 59 3.98 2.01 -11.64
C ASP A 59 2.75 1.32 -11.04
N LEU A 60 2.87 0.03 -10.71
CA LEU A 60 1.81 -0.72 -10.04
C LEU A 60 1.42 -0.06 -8.71
N ARG A 61 2.42 0.39 -7.93
CA ARG A 61 2.21 1.06 -6.65
C ARG A 61 1.49 2.40 -6.82
N GLU A 62 1.84 3.18 -7.85
CA GLU A 62 1.19 4.48 -8.13
C GLU A 62 -0.23 4.32 -8.67
N VAL A 63 -0.48 3.33 -9.53
CA VAL A 63 -1.79 3.13 -10.20
C VAL A 63 -2.77 2.35 -9.34
N ARG A 64 -2.33 1.27 -8.69
CA ARG A 64 -3.21 0.34 -7.94
C ARG A 64 -3.03 0.42 -6.42
N GLY A 65 -2.09 1.23 -5.95
CA GLY A 65 -1.85 1.42 -4.52
C GLY A 65 -0.92 0.39 -3.90
N TYR A 66 -0.63 0.59 -2.61
CA TYR A 66 0.39 -0.15 -1.89
C TYR A 66 0.07 -1.63 -1.68
N ASP A 67 -1.20 -2.00 -1.47
CA ASP A 67 -1.59 -3.40 -1.24
C ASP A 67 -1.37 -4.29 -2.49
N ALA A 68 -1.70 -3.75 -3.67
CA ALA A 68 -1.43 -4.42 -4.94
C ALA A 68 0.08 -4.58 -5.18
N PHE A 69 0.86 -3.55 -4.84
CA PHE A 69 2.31 -3.58 -4.87
C PHE A 69 2.89 -4.69 -3.98
N LEU A 70 2.43 -4.84 -2.73
CA LEU A 70 2.98 -5.84 -1.80
C LEU A 70 2.80 -7.28 -2.30
N THR A 71 1.65 -7.57 -2.93
CA THR A 71 1.35 -8.90 -3.47
C THR A 71 2.31 -9.29 -4.59
N GLU A 72 2.54 -8.38 -5.55
CA GLU A 72 3.46 -8.65 -6.66
C GLU A 72 4.94 -8.54 -6.22
N TYR A 73 5.26 -7.62 -5.31
CA TYR A 73 6.60 -7.50 -4.72
C TYR A 73 6.99 -8.80 -4.02
N ALA A 74 6.08 -9.39 -3.23
CA ALA A 74 6.35 -10.65 -2.54
C ALA A 74 6.70 -11.79 -3.51
N ARG A 75 5.96 -11.89 -4.61
CA ARG A 75 6.19 -12.92 -5.63
C ARG A 75 7.50 -12.70 -6.41
N LEU A 76 7.75 -11.46 -6.86
CA LEU A 76 8.90 -11.16 -7.72
C LEU A 76 10.22 -11.19 -6.95
N GLU A 77 10.23 -10.72 -5.70
CA GLU A 77 11.43 -10.67 -4.85
C GLU A 77 11.56 -11.90 -3.91
N GLY A 78 10.62 -12.84 -4.00
CA GLY A 78 10.66 -14.11 -3.25
C GLY A 78 10.41 -13.98 -1.75
N PHE A 79 9.56 -13.04 -1.32
CA PHE A 79 9.13 -12.88 0.07
C PHE A 79 7.88 -13.71 0.44
N ASP A 80 7.48 -14.66 -0.41
CA ASP A 80 6.50 -15.69 -0.02
C ASP A 80 7.07 -16.67 1.03
N GLU A 81 8.39 -16.74 1.13
CA GLU A 81 9.13 -17.52 2.13
C GLU A 81 9.94 -16.62 3.05
N PHE A 82 10.41 -17.18 4.17
CA PHE A 82 11.24 -16.45 5.12
C PHE A 82 12.66 -16.29 4.59
N ARG A 83 13.13 -15.04 4.52
CA ARG A 83 14.47 -14.69 4.06
C ARG A 83 15.16 -13.74 5.04
N PRO A 84 16.49 -13.80 5.19
CA PRO A 84 17.22 -12.89 6.08
C PRO A 84 17.20 -11.44 5.57
N GLN A 85 17.18 -11.24 4.26
CA GLN A 85 17.13 -9.90 3.67
C GLN A 85 15.78 -9.24 3.98
N PRO A 86 15.73 -8.02 4.55
CA PRO A 86 14.47 -7.31 4.73
C PRO A 86 13.92 -6.81 3.38
N PRO A 87 12.58 -6.68 3.22
CA PRO A 87 12.00 -5.95 2.11
C PRO A 87 12.61 -4.55 1.99
N GLY A 88 12.88 -4.08 0.77
CA GLY A 88 13.59 -2.82 0.54
C GLY A 88 12.93 -1.60 1.16
N PHE A 89 11.61 -1.62 1.33
CA PHE A 89 10.85 -0.55 1.99
C PHE A 89 10.96 -0.55 3.52
N LEU A 90 11.46 -1.61 4.15
CA LEU A 90 11.78 -1.65 5.59
C LEU A 90 13.21 -1.18 5.88
N ILE A 91 14.07 -1.07 4.87
CA ILE A 91 15.46 -0.62 5.04
C ILE A 91 15.47 0.85 5.48
N GLY A 92 16.17 1.10 6.59
CA GLY A 92 16.35 2.43 7.17
C GLY A 92 16.18 2.41 8.69
N ARG A 93 16.29 3.61 9.28
CA ARG A 93 16.07 3.86 10.70
C ARG A 93 14.64 4.34 10.93
N TRP A 94 13.95 3.66 11.82
CA TRP A 94 12.55 3.92 12.16
C TRP A 94 12.43 4.40 13.59
N THR A 95 12.07 5.67 13.82
CA THR A 95 11.84 6.17 15.18
C THR A 95 10.53 5.61 15.72
N MET A 96 10.58 4.99 16.88
CA MET A 96 9.41 4.36 17.51
C MET A 96 8.71 5.33 18.47
N ARG A 97 7.38 5.33 18.44
CA ARG A 97 6.51 6.16 19.28
C ARG A 97 5.40 5.32 19.86
N ASP A 98 5.04 5.56 21.12
CA ASP A 98 3.86 4.94 21.72
C ASP A 98 2.57 5.53 21.15
N ASP A 99 2.58 6.84 20.86
CA ASP A 99 1.46 7.56 20.29
C ASP A 99 1.68 7.86 18.81
N MET A 100 0.58 7.85 18.05
CA MET A 100 0.59 8.20 16.63
C MET A 100 1.01 9.66 16.41
N LEU A 101 2.02 9.88 15.57
CA LEU A 101 2.43 11.22 15.16
C LEU A 101 1.50 11.76 14.08
N ARG A 102 1.12 13.03 14.24
CA ARG A 102 0.39 13.78 13.20
C ARG A 102 1.38 14.39 12.21
N LEU A 103 1.87 13.57 11.29
CA LEU A 103 2.74 14.01 10.21
C LEU A 103 1.91 14.38 8.98
N THR A 104 2.34 15.39 8.24
CA THR A 104 1.81 15.62 6.89
C THR A 104 2.38 14.55 5.97
N ARG A 105 1.63 14.13 4.94
CA ARG A 105 2.08 13.13 3.97
C ARG A 105 3.47 13.44 3.43
N GLY A 106 4.39 12.50 3.58
CA GLY A 106 5.78 12.61 3.11
C GLY A 106 6.73 13.39 4.03
N GLN A 107 6.27 13.85 5.19
CA GLN A 107 7.16 14.42 6.21
C GLN A 107 7.74 13.31 7.08
N ALA A 108 9.03 13.41 7.37
CA ALA A 108 9.70 12.59 8.37
C ALA A 108 9.68 13.30 9.74
N PRO A 109 9.76 12.54 10.84
CA PRO A 109 9.99 13.10 12.17
C PRO A 109 11.28 13.94 12.20
N LYS A 110 11.26 15.05 12.96
CA LYS A 110 12.42 15.96 13.08
C LYS A 110 13.63 15.31 13.76
N SER A 111 13.40 14.30 14.59
CA SER A 111 14.44 13.58 15.32
C SER A 111 14.19 12.07 15.31
N CYS A 112 15.27 11.31 15.13
CA CYS A 112 15.28 9.87 15.33
C CYS A 112 15.56 9.56 16.81
N THR A 113 14.54 9.24 17.59
CA THR A 113 14.74 8.69 18.95
C THR A 113 14.25 7.26 19.00
N ASP A 114 14.89 6.44 19.85
CA ASP A 114 14.61 5.01 20.01
C ASP A 114 14.44 4.29 18.66
N PRO A 115 15.44 4.36 17.77
CA PRO A 115 15.30 3.83 16.44
C PRO A 115 15.25 2.29 16.49
N ALA A 116 14.40 1.73 15.65
CA ALA A 116 14.52 0.36 15.16
C ALA A 116 15.17 0.36 13.78
N THR A 117 16.03 -0.61 13.52
CA THR A 117 16.64 -0.84 12.21
C THR A 117 16.41 -2.31 11.82
N PHE A 118 15.97 -2.51 10.58
CA PHE A 118 15.80 -3.82 9.96
C PHE A 118 16.95 -4.03 8.97
N GLU A 119 17.87 -4.93 9.31
CA GLU A 119 19.05 -5.24 8.50
C GLU A 119 19.03 -6.70 8.03
N TYR A 120 20.02 -7.07 7.23
CA TYR A 120 20.17 -8.43 6.73
C TYR A 120 20.33 -9.41 7.89
N GLY A 121 19.28 -10.18 8.14
CA GLY A 121 19.23 -11.19 9.18
C GLY A 121 19.15 -10.63 10.60
N LEU A 122 19.00 -9.31 10.79
CA LEU A 122 19.09 -8.67 12.09
C LEU A 122 17.98 -7.63 12.31
N PHE A 123 17.43 -7.63 13.52
CA PHE A 123 16.61 -6.55 14.05
C PHE A 123 17.39 -5.89 15.18
N ILE A 124 17.57 -4.57 15.08
CA ILE A 124 18.30 -3.77 16.07
C ILE A 124 17.35 -2.73 16.65
N SER A 125 17.32 -2.62 17.98
CA SER A 125 16.51 -1.63 18.69
C SER A 125 17.25 -1.08 19.90
N ALA A 126 17.04 0.20 20.23
CA ALA A 126 17.65 0.87 21.37
C ALA A 126 16.65 1.30 22.47
N ARG A 127 15.39 0.82 22.43
CA ARG A 127 14.28 1.38 23.23
C ARG A 127 14.31 1.06 24.74
N ALA A 128 15.24 0.25 25.20
CA ALA A 128 15.51 0.03 26.63
C ALA A 128 16.95 -0.42 26.84
N GLU A 129 17.37 -1.38 26.03
CA GLU A 129 18.76 -1.82 25.86
C GLU A 129 19.00 -2.01 24.36
N ILE A 130 20.26 -1.98 23.93
CA ILE A 130 20.59 -2.31 22.53
C ILE A 130 20.39 -3.81 22.36
N VAL A 131 19.27 -4.19 21.75
CA VAL A 131 18.99 -5.58 21.42
C VAL A 131 19.28 -5.77 19.93
N SER A 132 20.11 -6.77 19.63
CA SER A 132 20.35 -7.26 18.28
C SER A 132 19.86 -8.70 18.20
N LEU A 133 18.81 -8.95 17.41
CA LEU A 133 18.18 -10.26 17.30
C LEU A 133 18.31 -10.81 15.88
N PRO A 134 18.69 -12.08 15.71
CA PRO A 134 18.65 -12.72 14.42
C PRO A 134 17.18 -12.90 13.98
N VAL A 135 16.88 -12.47 12.76
CA VAL A 135 15.53 -12.50 12.21
C VAL A 135 15.49 -12.90 10.73
N ALA A 136 14.33 -13.38 10.30
CA ALA A 136 13.98 -13.55 8.91
C ALA A 136 12.62 -12.91 8.63
N TYR A 137 12.40 -12.50 7.39
CA TYR A 137 11.23 -11.74 6.96
C TYR A 137 10.46 -12.50 5.88
N ARG A 138 9.14 -12.45 5.97
CA ARG A 138 8.20 -12.92 4.96
C ARG A 138 7.09 -11.87 4.79
N LEU A 139 6.50 -11.78 3.60
CA LEU A 139 5.29 -11.00 3.37
C LEU A 139 4.04 -11.88 3.44
N SER A 140 3.03 -11.39 4.14
CA SER A 140 1.71 -12.03 4.29
C SER A 140 0.64 -10.95 4.15
N GLY A 141 0.17 -10.74 2.92
CA GLY A 141 -0.71 -9.63 2.58
C GLY A 141 -0.09 -8.26 2.87
N SER A 142 -0.73 -7.46 3.73
CA SER A 142 -0.25 -6.14 4.16
C SER A 142 0.64 -6.17 5.41
N THR A 143 1.09 -7.35 5.83
CA THR A 143 1.91 -7.56 7.02
C THR A 143 3.24 -8.17 6.64
N VAL A 144 4.34 -7.63 7.19
CA VAL A 144 5.63 -8.31 7.20
C VAL A 144 5.71 -9.15 8.46
N GLU A 145 5.92 -10.44 8.29
CA GLU A 145 6.17 -11.35 9.40
C GLU A 145 7.67 -11.42 9.67
N MET A 146 8.08 -11.01 10.87
CA MET A 146 9.45 -11.08 11.34
C MET A 146 9.60 -12.28 12.27
N ARG A 147 10.27 -13.33 11.81
CA ARG A 147 10.56 -14.53 12.61
C ARG A 147 11.88 -14.35 13.34
N MET A 148 11.85 -14.50 14.66
CA MET A 148 13.03 -14.50 15.53
C MET A 148 13.55 -15.92 15.75
N ALA A 149 14.73 -16.03 16.39
CA ALA A 149 15.21 -17.30 16.92
C ALA A 149 14.16 -17.95 17.86
N GLY A 150 13.96 -19.26 17.72
CA GLY A 150 12.95 -20.02 18.47
C GLY A 150 11.53 -19.97 17.87
N ASP A 151 11.40 -19.73 16.56
CA ASP A 151 10.16 -19.76 15.78
C ASP A 151 9.04 -18.80 16.23
N ARG A 152 9.37 -17.82 17.07
CA ARG A 152 8.44 -16.73 17.41
C ARG A 152 8.35 -15.74 16.25
N THR A 153 7.15 -15.57 15.70
CA THR A 153 6.88 -14.61 14.63
C THR A 153 6.19 -13.36 15.19
N LEU A 154 6.69 -12.19 14.81
CA LEU A 154 6.12 -10.90 15.15
C LEU A 154 5.55 -10.25 13.88
N PRO A 155 4.26 -9.87 13.87
CA PRO A 155 3.67 -9.15 12.74
C PRO A 155 4.08 -7.68 12.78
N ILE A 156 4.51 -7.16 11.63
CA ILE A 156 4.77 -5.76 11.36
C ILE A 156 3.73 -5.30 10.34
N ARG A 157 2.73 -4.56 10.79
CA ARG A 157 1.68 -4.03 9.93
C ARG A 157 2.22 -2.83 9.17
N LEU A 158 2.00 -2.83 7.86
CA LEU A 158 2.38 -1.73 6.97
C LEU A 158 1.19 -0.78 6.84
N ILE A 159 1.30 0.44 7.35
CA ILE A 159 0.24 1.45 7.21
C ILE A 159 0.59 2.34 6.03
N ALA A 160 -0.20 2.22 4.96
CA ALA A 160 0.02 2.94 3.72
C ALA A 160 -1.20 3.78 3.33
N TYR A 161 -0.95 4.92 2.67
CA TYR A 161 -1.97 5.78 2.09
C TYR A 161 -1.70 5.98 0.60
N GLY A 162 -2.56 5.39 -0.25
CA GLY A 162 -2.36 5.38 -1.70
C GLY A 162 -1.12 4.57 -2.09
N ALA A 163 -0.14 5.22 -2.70
CA ALA A 163 1.10 4.61 -3.17
C ALA A 163 2.24 4.62 -2.13
N ARG A 164 2.05 5.22 -0.96
CA ARG A 164 3.14 5.48 0.00
C ARG A 164 2.92 4.79 1.33
N LEU A 165 3.98 4.13 1.81
CA LEU A 165 4.09 3.68 3.20
C LEU A 165 4.26 4.89 4.11
N ASP A 166 3.40 5.00 5.11
CA ASP A 166 3.38 6.10 6.07
C ASP A 166 4.17 5.72 7.33
N HIS A 167 3.80 4.60 7.95
CA HIS A 167 4.46 4.08 9.14
C HIS A 167 4.25 2.58 9.30
N LEU A 168 4.95 2.01 10.28
CA LEU A 168 4.83 0.62 10.69
C LEU A 168 4.11 0.57 12.04
N GLU A 169 3.30 -0.45 12.25
CA GLU A 169 2.76 -0.79 13.57
C GLU A 169 3.22 -2.20 13.95
N PHE A 170 3.95 -2.32 15.07
CA PHE A 170 4.41 -3.62 15.57
C PHE A 170 4.65 -3.56 17.07
N THR A 171 4.76 -4.73 17.71
CA THR A 171 5.21 -4.83 19.10
C THR A 171 6.68 -5.21 19.12
N PRO A 172 7.58 -4.33 19.59
CA PRO A 172 9.00 -4.66 19.66
C PRO A 172 9.26 -5.91 20.52
N PRO A 173 10.30 -6.70 20.22
CA PRO A 173 10.73 -7.80 21.06
C PRO A 173 10.96 -7.34 22.52
N GLY A 174 10.38 -8.06 23.47
CA GLY A 174 10.45 -7.71 24.90
C GLY A 174 9.36 -6.75 25.38
N GLU A 175 8.64 -6.10 24.47
CA GLU A 175 7.54 -5.19 24.79
C GLU A 175 6.18 -5.91 24.77
N THR A 176 5.19 -5.28 25.41
CA THR A 176 3.79 -5.76 25.45
C THR A 176 2.82 -4.86 24.69
N ARG A 177 3.24 -3.65 24.33
CA ARG A 177 2.40 -2.67 23.62
C ARG A 177 2.91 -2.42 22.21
N PRO A 178 2.02 -2.26 21.23
CA PRO A 178 2.41 -1.88 19.89
C PRO A 178 2.97 -0.46 19.88
N VAL A 179 3.82 -0.18 18.90
CA VAL A 179 4.44 1.12 18.65
C VAL A 179 4.18 1.53 17.22
N HIS A 180 4.17 2.83 16.98
CA HIS A 180 4.15 3.44 15.65
C HIS A 180 5.57 3.81 15.27
N ALA A 181 6.12 3.19 14.23
CA ALA A 181 7.47 3.43 13.77
C ALA A 181 7.49 4.22 12.46
N TYR A 182 8.16 5.36 12.46
CA TYR A 182 8.21 6.30 11.33
C TYR A 182 9.62 6.36 10.77
N LEU A 183 9.75 6.31 9.44
CA LEU A 183 11.05 6.40 8.78
C LEU A 183 11.67 7.77 9.08
N CYS A 184 12.88 7.78 9.63
CA CYS A 184 13.58 9.01 10.04
C CYS A 184 15.01 9.09 9.47
N GLY A 185 15.51 8.04 8.80
CA GLY A 185 16.77 8.05 8.07
C GLY A 185 16.91 6.81 7.18
N ARG A 186 17.65 6.94 6.08
CA ARG A 186 18.05 5.84 5.20
C ARG A 186 19.57 5.84 5.05
#